data_AF-G3BMK5-F1
#
_entry.id   AF-G3BMK5-F1
#
_cell.length_a   1.000
_cell.length_b   1.000
_cell.length_c   1.000
_cell.angle_alpha   90.00
_cell.angle_beta   90.00
_cell.angle_gamma   90.00
#
_symmetry.space_group_name_H-M   'P 1'
#
loop_
_entity.id
_entity.type
_entity.pdbx_description
1 polymer ?
#
loop_
_entity_poly.entity_id
_entity_poly.type
_entity_poly.pdbx_seq_one_letter_code
_entity_poly.pdbx_strand_id
1 'polypeptide(L)'
;MEVNKRKAIALYSGGLDSILAIKIILDQDIEVIGVYFKTPFTKDEPDLYGKKYLNIPILIENISNDFLKILFNPKHGFGKNINPCIDCRILMFQKAGELMAREKASFIISGEVLGQRPMTQNKKSLLMISEESGYGKYIVRPLSALLLPETEVEKQNIVDRSKMMDIEGRSRKRQIAIATQWGIKDYPTPAGGCKLTEPGFARRMRDLLDKGKLVENDIELLKVGRHFNIQKYAKLIVGRNERENRMILTLARSQDYLLSSEKHKGPISLLRFYVDSELKGDELEKILDVAGKITARYCDKEQDTDLVDINICRQNRIVKQLKQVSSLSQQLIDLYLI
;
A
#
# COMPACT_ATOMS: atom_id res chain seq x y z
N MET A 1 9.94 -5.39 -35.29
CA MET A 1 10.09 -6.55 -34.37
C MET A 1 8.75 -7.27 -34.32
N GLU A 2 8.72 -8.56 -34.61
CA GLU A 2 7.49 -9.35 -34.73
C GLU A 2 6.81 -9.52 -33.37
N VAL A 3 5.51 -9.21 -33.29
CA VAL A 3 4.67 -9.35 -32.08
C VAL A 3 4.24 -10.81 -31.97
N ASN A 4 4.43 -11.43 -30.79
CA ASN A 4 3.88 -12.76 -30.57
C ASN A 4 2.35 -12.63 -30.38
N LYS A 5 1.59 -13.06 -31.40
CA LYS A 5 0.13 -12.96 -31.42
C LYS A 5 -0.55 -13.69 -30.27
N ARG A 6 0.11 -14.64 -29.59
CA ARG A 6 -0.46 -15.43 -28.49
C ARG A 6 0.30 -15.26 -27.17
N LYS A 7 0.60 -14.02 -26.81
CA LYS A 7 1.18 -13.68 -25.50
C LYS A 7 0.45 -12.51 -24.87
N ALA A 8 0.22 -12.57 -23.56
CA ALA A 8 -0.50 -11.55 -22.79
C ALA A 8 0.21 -11.18 -21.49
N ILE A 9 0.02 -9.93 -21.05
CA ILE A 9 0.44 -9.44 -19.74
C ILE A 9 -0.76 -9.43 -18.79
N ALA A 10 -0.70 -10.15 -17.68
CA ALA A 10 -1.79 -10.18 -16.71
C ALA A 10 -1.47 -9.36 -15.47
N LEU A 11 -2.37 -8.42 -15.11
CA LEU A 11 -2.34 -7.75 -13.81
C LEU A 11 -2.63 -8.77 -12.70
N TYR A 12 -1.57 -9.30 -12.08
CA TYR A 12 -1.66 -10.32 -11.06
C TYR A 12 -1.76 -9.68 -9.68
N SER A 13 -2.95 -9.73 -9.07
CA SER A 13 -3.18 -9.19 -7.72
C SER A 13 -3.00 -10.22 -6.61
N GLY A 14 -2.88 -11.50 -6.98
CA GLY A 14 -2.90 -12.61 -6.04
C GLY A 14 -4.29 -13.08 -5.59
N GLY A 15 -5.32 -12.32 -5.91
CA GLY A 15 -6.70 -12.72 -5.62
C GLY A 15 -7.25 -13.73 -6.63
N LEU A 16 -8.29 -14.44 -6.20
CA LEU A 16 -9.04 -15.38 -7.04
C LEU A 16 -9.44 -14.78 -8.40
N ASP A 17 -9.88 -13.52 -8.46
CA ASP A 17 -10.38 -12.94 -9.71
C ASP A 17 -9.25 -12.81 -10.76
N SER A 18 -8.03 -12.45 -10.35
CA SER A 18 -6.87 -12.48 -11.26
C SER A 18 -6.48 -13.90 -11.66
N ILE A 19 -6.58 -14.88 -10.75
CA ILE A 19 -6.26 -16.29 -11.03
C ILE A 19 -7.22 -16.85 -12.08
N LEU A 20 -8.53 -16.65 -11.90
CA LEU A 20 -9.55 -17.10 -12.83
C LEU A 20 -9.40 -16.45 -14.21
N ALA A 21 -9.16 -15.13 -14.24
CA ALA A 21 -8.96 -14.42 -15.50
C ALA A 21 -7.75 -14.96 -16.29
N ILE A 22 -6.65 -15.28 -15.60
CA ILE A 22 -5.47 -15.88 -16.24
C ILE A 22 -5.80 -17.29 -16.73
N LYS A 23 -6.44 -18.12 -15.91
CA LYS A 23 -6.78 -19.51 -16.29
C LYS A 23 -7.65 -19.55 -17.54
N ILE A 24 -8.64 -18.66 -17.67
CA ILE A 24 -9.50 -18.55 -18.86
C ILE A 24 -8.68 -18.31 -20.13
N ILE A 25 -7.61 -17.51 -20.04
CA ILE A 25 -6.77 -17.20 -21.20
C ILE A 25 -5.78 -18.32 -21.49
N LEU A 26 -5.20 -18.93 -20.46
CA LEU A 26 -4.34 -20.11 -20.62
C LEU A 26 -5.08 -21.27 -21.31
N ASP A 27 -6.37 -21.47 -21.00
CA ASP A 27 -7.22 -22.48 -21.63
C ASP A 27 -7.53 -22.23 -23.13
N GLN A 28 -7.04 -21.12 -23.67
CA GLN A 28 -7.10 -20.79 -25.09
C GLN A 28 -5.74 -20.91 -25.79
N ASP A 29 -4.77 -21.58 -25.16
CA ASP A 29 -3.40 -21.76 -25.66
C ASP A 29 -2.69 -20.43 -25.93
N ILE A 30 -2.83 -19.49 -24.98
CA ILE A 30 -2.18 -18.17 -24.98
C ILE A 30 -1.18 -18.10 -23.83
N GLU A 31 0.07 -17.74 -24.13
CA GLU A 31 1.11 -17.53 -23.13
C GLU A 31 0.76 -16.32 -22.24
N VAL A 32 0.94 -16.44 -20.93
CA VAL A 32 0.66 -15.35 -19.99
C VAL A 32 1.88 -15.07 -19.12
N ILE A 33 2.27 -13.79 -19.05
CA ILE A 33 3.18 -13.27 -18.04
C ILE A 33 2.38 -12.49 -17.01
N GLY A 34 2.42 -12.90 -15.74
CA GLY A 34 1.86 -12.14 -14.64
C GLY A 34 2.77 -10.97 -14.26
N VAL A 35 2.18 -9.83 -13.92
CA VAL A 35 2.89 -8.69 -13.31
C VAL A 35 2.20 -8.27 -12.01
N TYR A 36 2.98 -8.18 -10.94
CA TYR A 36 2.59 -7.59 -9.67
C TYR A 36 3.23 -6.22 -9.53
N PHE A 37 2.39 -5.18 -9.44
CA PHE A 37 2.85 -3.82 -9.23
C PHE A 37 2.95 -3.50 -7.75
N LYS A 38 4.18 -3.33 -7.26
CA LYS A 38 4.47 -2.97 -5.88
C LYS A 38 4.35 -1.45 -5.69
N THR A 39 3.67 -1.07 -4.61
CA THR A 39 3.59 0.31 -4.10
C THR A 39 3.99 0.31 -2.61
N PRO A 40 4.23 1.47 -1.98
CA PRO A 40 4.53 1.54 -0.55
C PRO A 40 3.37 1.07 0.33
N PHE A 41 2.16 0.96 -0.24
CA PHE A 41 0.92 0.70 0.48
C PHE A 41 0.37 -0.72 0.25
N THR A 42 1.06 -1.54 -0.54
CA THR A 42 0.74 -2.95 -0.77
C THR A 42 1.79 -3.85 -0.11
N LYS A 43 1.61 -5.17 -0.22
CA LYS A 43 2.64 -6.12 0.19
C LYS A 43 3.87 -5.98 -0.71
N ASP A 44 5.03 -6.41 -0.19
CA ASP A 44 6.28 -6.40 -0.97
C ASP A 44 6.26 -7.42 -2.11
N GLU A 45 5.62 -8.56 -1.87
CA GLU A 45 5.49 -9.64 -2.84
C GLU A 45 4.02 -10.08 -2.93
N PRO A 46 3.58 -10.54 -4.12
CA PRO A 46 2.31 -11.24 -4.24
C PRO A 46 2.41 -12.60 -3.55
N ASP A 47 1.28 -13.29 -3.39
CA ASP A 47 1.35 -14.71 -3.12
C ASP A 47 2.00 -15.47 -4.29
N LEU A 48 2.53 -16.65 -3.96
CA LEU A 48 3.15 -17.55 -4.93
C LEU A 48 2.14 -18.51 -5.58
N TYR A 49 0.84 -18.40 -5.27
CA TYR A 49 -0.17 -19.35 -5.72
C TYR A 49 -0.24 -19.39 -7.24
N GLY A 50 -0.34 -18.23 -7.89
CA GLY A 50 -0.40 -18.13 -9.34
C GLY A 50 0.83 -18.74 -10.02
N LYS A 51 2.03 -18.51 -9.48
CA LYS A 51 3.27 -19.11 -10.01
C LYS A 51 3.23 -20.63 -9.93
N LYS A 52 2.78 -21.18 -8.79
CA LYS A 52 2.75 -22.63 -8.54
C LYS A 52 1.63 -23.34 -9.29
N TYR A 53 0.43 -22.77 -9.28
CA TYR A 53 -0.77 -23.41 -9.80
C TYR A 53 -0.96 -23.17 -11.30
N LEU A 54 -0.72 -21.94 -11.78
CA LEU A 54 -0.91 -21.58 -13.19
C LEU A 54 0.35 -21.84 -14.03
N ASN A 55 1.50 -22.14 -13.38
CA ASN A 55 2.79 -22.35 -14.03
C ASN A 55 3.21 -21.21 -14.98
N ILE A 56 2.99 -19.96 -14.53
CA ILE A 56 3.37 -18.75 -15.28
C ILE A 56 4.52 -18.00 -14.61
N PRO A 57 5.34 -17.26 -15.38
CA PRO A 57 6.24 -16.28 -14.80
C PRO A 57 5.44 -15.14 -14.16
N ILE A 58 5.91 -14.66 -13.00
CA ILE A 58 5.38 -13.48 -12.33
C ILE A 58 6.52 -12.48 -12.13
N LEU A 59 6.40 -11.33 -12.79
CA LEU A 59 7.29 -10.19 -12.63
C LEU A 59 6.81 -9.30 -11.49
N ILE A 60 7.74 -8.73 -10.73
CA ILE A 60 7.46 -7.73 -9.70
C ILE A 60 8.05 -6.42 -10.18
N GLU A 61 7.19 -5.42 -10.40
CA GLU A 61 7.59 -4.10 -10.88
C GLU A 61 7.26 -3.06 -9.80
N ASN A 62 8.28 -2.32 -9.35
CA ASN A 62 8.11 -1.28 -8.35
C ASN A 62 7.68 0.03 -8.99
N ILE A 63 6.45 0.46 -8.70
CA ILE A 63 5.86 1.70 -9.22
C ILE A 63 5.67 2.76 -8.12
N SER A 64 6.39 2.63 -6.99
CA SER A 64 6.23 3.50 -5.82
C SER A 64 6.36 4.98 -6.16
N ASN A 65 7.39 5.37 -6.91
CA ASN A 65 7.62 6.77 -7.25
C ASN A 65 6.47 7.38 -8.08
N ASP A 66 5.96 6.64 -9.06
CA ASP A 66 4.85 7.11 -9.89
C ASP A 66 3.54 7.13 -9.09
N PHE A 67 3.32 6.13 -8.22
CA PHE A 67 2.18 6.11 -7.32
C PHE A 67 2.19 7.29 -6.35
N LEU A 68 3.36 7.68 -5.81
CA LEU A 68 3.45 8.81 -4.90
C LEU A 68 3.09 10.14 -5.58
N LYS A 69 3.48 10.35 -6.84
CA LYS A 69 3.06 11.53 -7.61
C LYS A 69 1.53 11.62 -7.69
N ILE A 70 0.87 10.49 -7.94
CA ILE A 70 -0.59 10.39 -7.95
C ILE A 70 -1.18 10.69 -6.57
N LEU A 71 -0.58 10.16 -5.50
CA LEU A 71 -1.07 10.38 -4.14
C LEU A 71 -1.06 11.86 -3.76
N PHE A 72 -0.07 12.64 -4.21
CA PHE A 72 0.01 14.07 -3.94
C PHE A 72 -1.03 14.88 -4.72
N ASN A 73 -1.35 14.48 -5.95
CA ASN A 73 -2.28 15.20 -6.80
C ASN A 73 -3.13 14.24 -7.65
N PRO A 74 -4.15 13.59 -7.05
CA PRO A 74 -4.98 12.62 -7.76
C PRO A 74 -5.94 13.31 -8.72
N LYS A 75 -5.85 13.01 -10.01
CA LYS A 75 -6.72 13.61 -11.05
C LYS A 75 -8.19 13.27 -10.81
N HIS A 76 -8.48 12.05 -10.34
CA HIS A 76 -9.84 11.58 -10.08
C HIS A 76 -10.24 11.64 -8.60
N GLY A 77 -9.43 12.31 -7.77
CA GLY A 77 -9.67 12.44 -6.34
C GLY A 77 -9.47 11.15 -5.54
N PHE A 78 -9.87 11.19 -4.27
CA PHE A 78 -9.77 10.06 -3.37
C PHE A 78 -11.10 9.31 -3.23
N GLY A 79 -11.01 8.01 -2.88
CA GLY A 79 -12.17 7.23 -2.45
C GLY A 79 -12.61 7.57 -1.03
N LYS A 80 -13.10 6.58 -0.28
CA LYS A 80 -13.59 6.77 1.10
C LYS A 80 -12.53 7.38 2.04
N ASN A 81 -11.25 7.07 1.83
CA ASN A 81 -10.15 7.58 2.63
C ASN A 81 -9.24 8.46 1.76
N ILE A 82 -7.96 8.11 1.64
CA ILE A 82 -6.99 8.81 0.77
C ILE A 82 -6.50 7.88 -0.34
N ASN A 83 -7.35 6.95 -0.77
CA ASN A 83 -7.02 5.94 -1.76
C ASN A 83 -7.35 6.46 -3.17
N PRO A 84 -6.35 6.79 -4.03
CA PRO A 84 -6.58 7.29 -5.39
C PRO A 84 -6.78 6.10 -6.35
N CYS A 85 -7.83 5.30 -6.11
CA CYS A 85 -7.94 3.99 -6.75
C CYS A 85 -8.12 4.04 -8.27
N ILE A 86 -8.77 5.07 -8.81
CA ILE A 86 -8.95 5.22 -10.26
C ILE A 86 -7.60 5.52 -10.91
N ASP A 87 -6.90 6.56 -10.44
CA ASP A 87 -5.58 6.94 -10.93
C ASP A 87 -4.56 5.80 -10.81
N CYS A 88 -4.59 5.07 -9.68
CA CYS A 88 -3.76 3.89 -9.48
C CYS A 88 -4.00 2.80 -10.55
N ARG A 89 -5.27 2.55 -10.91
CA ARG A 89 -5.60 1.58 -11.97
C ARG A 89 -5.14 2.06 -13.34
N ILE A 90 -5.30 3.36 -13.64
CA ILE A 90 -4.78 3.98 -14.86
C ILE A 90 -3.26 3.76 -14.95
N LEU A 91 -2.52 4.09 -13.89
CA LEU A 91 -1.08 3.87 -13.82
C LEU A 91 -0.69 2.40 -14.03
N MET A 92 -1.38 1.46 -13.36
CA MET A 92 -1.10 0.02 -13.53
C MET A 92 -1.32 -0.43 -14.98
N PHE A 93 -2.35 0.06 -15.66
CA PHE A 93 -2.58 -0.28 -17.07
C PHE A 93 -1.56 0.38 -18.00
N GLN A 94 -1.14 1.63 -17.73
CA GLN A 94 -0.05 2.28 -18.46
C GLN A 94 1.24 1.47 -18.36
N LYS A 95 1.64 1.09 -17.13
CA LYS A 95 2.83 0.27 -16.89
C LYS A 95 2.71 -1.14 -17.48
N ALA A 96 1.52 -1.75 -17.47
CA ALA A 96 1.30 -3.01 -18.14
C ALA A 96 1.40 -2.88 -19.67
N GLY A 97 1.01 -1.75 -20.25
CA GLY A 97 1.18 -1.48 -21.68
C GLY A 97 2.63 -1.23 -22.08
N GLU A 98 3.41 -0.53 -21.26
CA GLU A 98 4.87 -0.43 -21.41
C GLU A 98 5.52 -1.83 -21.38
N LEU A 99 5.13 -2.67 -20.41
CA LEU A 99 5.58 -4.05 -20.30
C LEU A 99 5.14 -4.91 -21.50
N MET A 100 3.91 -4.75 -21.96
CA MET A 100 3.37 -5.46 -23.13
C MET A 100 4.23 -5.21 -24.37
N ALA A 101 4.62 -3.96 -24.61
CA ALA A 101 5.53 -3.62 -25.70
C ALA A 101 6.93 -4.24 -25.52
N ARG A 102 7.49 -4.15 -24.29
CA ARG A 102 8.81 -4.71 -23.94
C ARG A 102 8.87 -6.23 -24.17
N GLU A 103 7.83 -6.93 -23.74
CA GLU A 103 7.71 -8.40 -23.80
C GLU A 103 7.16 -8.92 -25.14
N LYS A 104 6.87 -8.02 -26.08
CA LYS A 104 6.22 -8.30 -27.38
C LYS A 104 4.92 -9.08 -27.24
N ALA A 105 4.19 -8.80 -26.17
CA ALA A 105 2.86 -9.34 -25.93
C ALA A 105 1.82 -8.58 -26.76
N SER A 106 0.68 -9.22 -27.01
CA SER A 106 -0.40 -8.68 -27.85
C SER A 106 -1.46 -7.92 -27.05
N PHE A 107 -1.65 -8.26 -25.78
CA PHE A 107 -2.71 -7.65 -24.96
C PHE A 107 -2.46 -7.74 -23.45
N ILE A 108 -3.31 -7.04 -22.70
CA ILE A 108 -3.30 -6.98 -21.23
C ILE A 108 -4.55 -7.67 -20.69
N ILE A 109 -4.40 -8.43 -19.62
CA ILE A 109 -5.48 -9.11 -18.91
C ILE A 109 -5.68 -8.47 -17.54
N SER A 110 -6.93 -8.31 -17.13
CA SER A 110 -7.30 -7.89 -15.78
C SER A 110 -8.44 -8.77 -15.24
N GLY A 111 -8.34 -9.15 -13.97
CA GLY A 111 -9.40 -9.84 -13.23
C GLY A 111 -10.53 -8.90 -12.75
N GLU A 112 -10.73 -7.76 -13.39
CA GLU A 112 -11.81 -6.84 -13.02
C GLU A 112 -13.18 -7.40 -13.40
N VAL A 113 -14.11 -7.40 -12.43
CA VAL A 113 -15.49 -7.83 -12.64
C VAL A 113 -16.41 -6.62 -12.63
N LEU A 114 -17.25 -6.47 -13.66
CA LEU A 114 -18.21 -5.38 -13.80
C LEU A 114 -19.12 -5.27 -12.56
N GLY A 115 -19.19 -4.08 -11.96
CA GLY A 115 -20.02 -3.79 -10.79
C GLY A 115 -19.52 -4.38 -9.47
N GLN A 116 -18.39 -5.11 -9.44
CA GLN A 116 -17.94 -5.77 -8.21
C GLN A 116 -17.35 -4.77 -7.19
N ARG A 117 -16.65 -3.74 -7.66
CA ARG A 117 -16.17 -2.60 -6.86
C ARG A 117 -16.84 -1.29 -7.32
N PRO A 118 -17.64 -0.62 -6.45
CA PRO A 118 -18.41 0.56 -6.85
C PRO A 118 -17.58 1.70 -7.46
N MET A 119 -16.38 1.96 -6.92
CA MET A 119 -15.54 3.08 -7.37
C MET A 119 -14.83 2.81 -8.70
N THR A 120 -14.21 1.64 -8.85
CA THR A 120 -13.28 1.36 -9.97
C THR A 120 -13.84 0.43 -11.03
N GLN A 121 -14.89 -0.34 -10.73
CA GLN A 121 -15.37 -1.41 -11.61
C GLN A 121 -16.82 -1.23 -12.06
N ASN A 122 -17.45 -0.07 -11.86
CA ASN A 122 -18.67 0.25 -12.60
C ASN A 122 -18.34 0.50 -14.09
N LYS A 123 -19.33 0.38 -14.98
CA LYS A 123 -19.12 0.48 -16.45
C LYS A 123 -18.40 1.77 -16.86
N LYS A 124 -18.80 2.92 -16.29
CA LYS A 124 -18.20 4.22 -16.59
C LYS A 124 -16.72 4.24 -16.18
N SER A 125 -16.41 3.81 -14.95
CA SER A 125 -15.03 3.77 -14.47
C SER A 125 -14.15 2.82 -15.27
N LEU A 126 -14.65 1.63 -15.64
CA LEU A 126 -13.87 0.68 -16.46
C LEU A 126 -13.52 1.24 -17.84
N LEU A 127 -14.48 1.90 -18.51
CA LEU A 127 -14.25 2.50 -19.82
C LEU A 127 -13.29 3.69 -19.73
N MET A 128 -13.50 4.58 -18.76
CA MET A 128 -12.62 5.74 -18.55
C MET A 128 -11.19 5.30 -18.17
N ILE A 129 -11.03 4.33 -17.27
CA ILE A 129 -9.70 3.81 -16.92
C ILE A 129 -9.00 3.22 -18.16
N SER A 130 -9.76 2.50 -19.00
CA SER A 130 -9.24 1.93 -20.25
C SER A 130 -8.77 3.02 -21.22
N GLU A 131 -9.58 4.06 -21.41
CA GLU A 131 -9.26 5.20 -22.27
C GLU A 131 -8.05 5.99 -21.77
N GLU A 132 -8.07 6.40 -20.51
CA GLU A 132 -7.00 7.22 -19.91
C GLU A 132 -5.69 6.46 -19.74
N SER A 133 -5.73 5.13 -19.69
CA SER A 133 -4.51 4.33 -19.72
C SER A 133 -3.79 4.39 -21.06
N GLY A 134 -4.45 4.78 -22.15
CA GLY A 134 -3.92 4.73 -23.52
C GLY A 134 -3.92 3.32 -24.14
N TYR A 135 -4.27 2.28 -23.38
CA TYR A 135 -4.23 0.88 -23.82
C TYR A 135 -5.60 0.21 -23.89
N GLY A 136 -6.70 0.97 -23.82
CA GLY A 136 -8.06 0.41 -23.74
C GLY A 136 -8.43 -0.61 -24.81
N LYS A 137 -7.94 -0.43 -26.04
CA LYS A 137 -8.13 -1.37 -27.17
C LYS A 137 -7.48 -2.74 -26.96
N TYR A 138 -6.56 -2.84 -25.99
CA TYR A 138 -5.77 -4.03 -25.69
C TYR A 138 -6.05 -4.60 -24.29
N ILE A 139 -7.00 -4.04 -23.53
CA ILE A 139 -7.32 -4.50 -22.17
C ILE A 139 -8.51 -5.46 -22.19
N VAL A 140 -8.23 -6.74 -22.08
CA VAL A 140 -9.22 -7.81 -21.99
C VAL A 140 -9.57 -8.05 -20.52
N ARG A 141 -10.87 -8.20 -20.22
CA ARG A 141 -11.41 -8.48 -18.88
C ARG A 141 -12.20 -9.80 -18.90
N PRO A 142 -11.53 -10.97 -18.83
CA PRO A 142 -12.15 -12.25 -19.14
C PRO A 142 -13.37 -12.60 -18.30
N LEU A 143 -13.45 -12.11 -17.06
CA LEU A 143 -14.57 -12.39 -16.17
C LEU A 143 -15.85 -11.61 -16.53
N SER A 144 -15.74 -10.51 -17.28
CA SER A 144 -16.88 -9.66 -17.65
C SER A 144 -16.89 -9.31 -19.13
N ALA A 145 -16.13 -10.02 -19.96
CA ALA A 145 -15.92 -9.70 -21.36
C ALA A 145 -17.27 -9.60 -22.09
N LEU A 146 -18.16 -10.57 -21.88
CA LEU A 146 -19.46 -10.65 -22.55
C LEU A 146 -20.42 -9.49 -22.22
N LEU A 147 -20.13 -8.71 -21.18
CA LEU A 147 -20.94 -7.56 -20.74
C LEU A 147 -20.33 -6.21 -21.14
N LEU A 148 -19.12 -6.21 -21.68
CA LEU A 148 -18.37 -5.02 -22.07
C LEU A 148 -18.23 -4.96 -23.60
N PRO A 149 -18.01 -3.75 -24.18
CA PRO A 149 -17.67 -3.62 -25.59
C PRO A 149 -16.43 -4.45 -25.95
N GLU A 150 -16.42 -5.01 -27.15
CA GLU A 150 -15.28 -5.77 -27.66
C GLU A 150 -14.04 -4.89 -27.80
N THR A 151 -12.91 -5.43 -27.35
CA THR A 151 -11.59 -4.88 -27.64
C THR A 151 -11.12 -5.24 -29.05
N GLU A 152 -10.07 -4.57 -29.55
CA GLU A 152 -9.50 -4.92 -30.85
C GLU A 152 -8.87 -6.32 -30.84
N VAL A 153 -8.40 -6.77 -29.69
CA VAL A 153 -7.85 -8.11 -29.47
C VAL A 153 -8.92 -9.18 -29.70
N GLU A 154 -10.13 -8.94 -29.21
CA GLU A 154 -11.29 -9.82 -29.41
C GLU A 154 -11.76 -9.80 -30.86
N LYS A 155 -11.92 -8.61 -31.46
CA LYS A 155 -12.34 -8.48 -32.88
C LYS A 155 -11.39 -9.15 -33.86
N GLN A 156 -10.10 -9.16 -33.55
CA GLN A 156 -9.07 -9.80 -34.36
C GLN A 156 -8.95 -11.31 -34.12
N ASN A 157 -9.80 -11.89 -33.27
CA ASN A 157 -9.77 -13.29 -32.86
C ASN A 157 -8.41 -13.73 -32.28
N ILE A 158 -7.69 -12.80 -31.64
CA ILE A 158 -6.48 -13.14 -30.88
C ILE A 158 -6.86 -13.91 -29.61
N VAL A 159 -7.99 -13.53 -29.01
CA VAL A 159 -8.66 -14.23 -27.91
C VAL A 159 -10.08 -14.58 -28.35
N ASP A 160 -10.52 -15.79 -28.05
CA ASP A 160 -11.88 -16.25 -28.29
C ASP A 160 -12.81 -15.73 -27.18
N ARG A 161 -13.61 -14.72 -27.55
CA ARG A 161 -14.58 -14.08 -26.66
C ARG A 161 -15.67 -15.03 -26.18
N SER A 162 -16.05 -16.03 -26.97
CA SER A 162 -17.11 -16.97 -26.60
C SER A 162 -16.73 -17.87 -25.41
N LYS A 163 -15.43 -18.03 -25.14
CA LYS A 163 -14.88 -18.79 -24.01
C LYS A 163 -14.67 -17.94 -22.75
N MET A 164 -15.03 -16.66 -22.79
CA MET A 164 -14.97 -15.75 -21.64
C MET A 164 -16.33 -15.66 -20.93
N MET A 165 -16.46 -14.81 -19.91
CA MET A 165 -17.60 -14.83 -18.99
C MET A 165 -18.39 -13.52 -18.96
N ASP A 166 -19.58 -13.63 -18.37
CA ASP A 166 -20.57 -12.58 -18.13
C ASP A 166 -20.79 -12.33 -16.63
N ILE A 167 -19.73 -12.39 -15.82
CA ILE A 167 -19.85 -12.15 -14.37
C ILE A 167 -20.00 -10.65 -14.13
N GLU A 168 -21.01 -10.29 -13.35
CA GLU A 168 -21.19 -8.95 -12.82
C GLU A 168 -21.71 -8.93 -11.37
N GLY A 169 -21.62 -7.76 -10.76
CA GLY A 169 -22.11 -7.48 -9.42
C GLY A 169 -21.11 -7.81 -8.32
N ARG A 170 -21.52 -7.55 -7.08
CA ARG A 170 -20.65 -7.64 -5.89
C ARG A 170 -20.45 -9.07 -5.37
N SER A 171 -21.32 -9.99 -5.75
CA SER A 171 -21.27 -11.38 -5.30
C SER A 171 -20.06 -12.10 -5.90
N ARG A 172 -19.38 -12.91 -5.08
CA ARG A 172 -18.29 -13.79 -5.54
C ARG A 172 -18.70 -15.25 -5.69
N LYS A 173 -20.00 -15.55 -5.57
CA LYS A 173 -20.50 -16.94 -5.58
C LYS A 173 -20.15 -17.67 -6.88
N ARG A 174 -20.29 -17.02 -8.04
CA ARG A 174 -19.96 -17.63 -9.35
C ARG A 174 -18.47 -17.91 -9.47
N GLN A 175 -17.63 -16.94 -9.11
CA GLN A 175 -16.16 -17.08 -9.10
C GLN A 175 -15.73 -18.25 -8.21
N ILE A 176 -16.30 -18.38 -7.01
CA ILE A 176 -16.01 -19.48 -6.08
C ILE A 176 -16.46 -20.82 -6.66
N ALA A 177 -17.66 -20.89 -7.25
CA ALA A 177 -18.15 -22.12 -7.88
C ALA A 177 -17.25 -22.59 -9.03
N ILE A 178 -16.81 -21.66 -9.89
CA ILE A 178 -15.88 -21.94 -10.99
C ILE A 178 -14.52 -22.38 -10.45
N ALA A 179 -14.01 -21.73 -9.41
CA ALA A 179 -12.77 -22.11 -8.76
C ALA A 179 -12.82 -23.57 -8.28
N THR A 180 -13.91 -23.97 -7.65
CA THR A 180 -14.15 -25.36 -7.23
C THR A 180 -14.17 -26.32 -8.41
N GLN A 181 -14.88 -25.98 -9.49
CA GLN A 181 -14.96 -26.81 -10.71
C GLN A 181 -13.59 -27.02 -11.36
N TRP A 182 -12.73 -25.99 -11.35
CA TRP A 182 -11.37 -26.08 -11.88
C TRP A 182 -10.35 -26.65 -10.88
N GLY A 183 -10.77 -27.05 -9.69
CA GLY A 183 -9.86 -27.55 -8.66
C GLY A 183 -8.90 -26.50 -8.09
N ILE A 184 -9.24 -25.21 -8.22
CA ILE A 184 -8.51 -24.08 -7.64
C ILE A 184 -8.89 -24.00 -6.16
N LYS A 185 -8.11 -24.70 -5.32
CA LYS A 185 -8.26 -24.74 -3.85
C LYS A 185 -7.22 -23.88 -3.17
N ASP A 186 -7.47 -23.46 -1.94
CA ASP A 186 -6.49 -22.76 -1.07
C ASP A 186 -5.88 -21.50 -1.70
N TYR A 187 -6.61 -20.85 -2.62
CA TYR A 187 -6.22 -19.56 -3.13
C TYR A 187 -6.24 -18.54 -1.98
N PRO A 188 -5.36 -17.52 -2.03
CA PRO A 188 -5.30 -16.52 -0.98
C PRO A 188 -6.66 -15.87 -0.77
N THR A 189 -7.10 -15.83 0.49
CA THR A 189 -8.19 -14.94 0.87
C THR A 189 -7.76 -13.49 0.60
N PRO A 190 -8.71 -12.55 0.37
CA PRO A 190 -8.37 -11.14 0.20
C PRO A 190 -7.69 -10.59 1.46
N ALA A 191 -6.38 -10.78 1.58
CA ALA A 191 -5.61 -10.45 2.76
C ALA A 191 -4.91 -9.12 2.54
N GLY A 192 -5.46 -8.06 3.16
CA GLY A 192 -4.81 -6.75 3.26
C GLY A 192 -4.69 -6.03 1.92
N GLY A 193 -5.78 -5.37 1.52
CA GLY A 193 -5.76 -4.43 0.39
C GLY A 193 -4.81 -3.26 0.63
N CYS A 194 -4.90 -2.22 -0.20
CA CYS A 194 -4.04 -1.04 -0.05
C CYS A 194 -4.23 -0.40 1.34
N LYS A 195 -3.13 -0.15 2.08
CA LYS A 195 -3.12 0.49 3.41
C LYS A 195 -3.85 1.83 3.44
N LEU A 196 -3.93 2.55 2.31
CA LEU A 196 -4.68 3.81 2.20
C LEU A 196 -6.19 3.64 2.38
N THR A 197 -6.70 2.41 2.32
CA THR A 197 -8.10 2.09 2.61
C THR A 197 -8.35 1.86 4.10
N GLU A 198 -7.31 1.68 4.91
CA GLU A 198 -7.41 1.52 6.37
C GLU A 198 -7.57 2.90 7.04
N PRO A 199 -8.66 3.17 7.79
CA PRO A 199 -8.91 4.49 8.35
C PRO A 199 -7.77 5.02 9.23
N GLY A 200 -7.17 4.16 10.06
CA GLY A 200 -6.06 4.53 10.94
C GLY A 200 -4.80 4.93 10.16
N PHE A 201 -4.42 4.12 9.16
CA PHE A 201 -3.27 4.45 8.30
C PHE A 201 -3.54 5.72 7.48
N ALA A 202 -4.75 5.87 6.94
CA ALA A 202 -5.17 7.05 6.19
C ALA A 202 -5.08 8.34 7.01
N ARG A 203 -5.46 8.33 8.29
CA ARG A 203 -5.27 9.49 9.17
C ARG A 203 -3.79 9.85 9.34
N ARG A 204 -2.95 8.86 9.63
CA ARG A 204 -1.50 9.06 9.78
C ARG A 204 -0.82 9.61 8.53
N MET A 205 -1.32 9.20 7.37
CA MET A 205 -0.80 9.65 6.09
C MET A 205 -1.31 11.06 5.73
N ARG A 206 -2.57 11.40 6.03
CA ARG A 206 -3.04 12.81 5.92
C ARG A 206 -2.19 13.75 6.75
N ASP A 207 -1.96 13.39 8.01
CA ASP A 207 -1.06 14.13 8.91
C ASP A 207 0.37 14.29 8.34
N LEU A 208 0.85 13.30 7.57
CA LEU A 208 2.14 13.38 6.90
C LEU A 208 2.11 14.26 5.64
N LEU A 209 1.03 14.24 4.86
CA LEU A 209 0.86 15.14 3.70
C LEU A 209 0.84 16.61 4.13
N ASP A 210 0.20 16.91 5.26
CA ASP A 210 0.11 18.28 5.80
C ASP A 210 1.49 18.84 6.24
N LYS A 211 2.49 17.96 6.40
CA LYS A 211 3.88 18.32 6.75
C LYS A 211 4.74 18.68 5.53
N GLY A 212 4.23 18.50 4.31
CA GLY A 212 4.90 18.90 3.07
C GLY A 212 5.88 17.83 2.55
N LYS A 213 7.16 18.19 2.39
CA LYS A 213 8.17 17.32 1.76
C LYS A 213 8.35 16.04 2.58
N LEU A 214 7.91 14.91 2.04
CA LEU A 214 8.12 13.58 2.60
C LEU A 214 8.99 12.75 1.65
N VAL A 215 9.71 11.78 2.21
CA VAL A 215 10.44 10.76 1.44
C VAL A 215 9.91 9.37 1.80
N GLU A 216 10.31 8.35 1.04
CA GLU A 216 9.82 6.97 1.22
C GLU A 216 9.98 6.45 2.66
N ASN A 217 11.09 6.77 3.33
CA ASN A 217 11.33 6.40 4.72
C ASN A 217 10.28 6.97 5.70
N ASP A 218 9.66 8.13 5.41
CA ASP A 218 8.55 8.65 6.23
C ASP A 218 7.30 7.78 6.11
N ILE A 219 7.04 7.23 4.92
CA ILE A 219 5.91 6.34 4.65
C ILE A 219 6.13 4.99 5.32
N GLU A 220 7.36 4.46 5.29
CA GLU A 220 7.71 3.24 6.01
C GLU A 220 7.52 3.39 7.52
N LEU A 221 7.87 4.55 8.09
CA LEU A 221 7.59 4.83 9.50
C LEU A 221 6.10 4.78 9.84
N LEU A 222 5.18 5.15 8.92
CA LEU A 222 3.74 5.09 9.17
C LEU A 222 3.20 3.67 9.43
N LYS A 223 4.00 2.64 9.11
CA LYS A 223 3.66 1.23 9.28
C LYS A 223 4.00 0.70 10.68
N VAL A 224 4.72 1.46 11.51
CA VAL A 224 5.24 1.02 12.80
C VAL A 224 4.90 2.00 13.92
N GLY A 225 4.63 1.46 15.11
CA GLY A 225 4.44 2.27 16.30
C GLY A 225 3.11 3.00 16.37
N ARG A 226 2.91 3.63 17.53
CA ARG A 226 1.87 4.62 17.79
C ARG A 226 2.38 5.97 17.32
N HIS A 227 1.51 6.77 16.70
CA HIS A 227 1.92 8.04 16.12
C HIS A 227 1.25 9.19 16.84
N PHE A 228 2.07 10.18 17.20
CA PHE A 228 1.65 11.38 17.92
C PHE A 228 2.09 12.62 17.14
N ASN A 229 1.16 13.56 16.95
CA ASN A 229 1.42 14.86 16.36
C ASN A 229 1.72 15.86 17.49
N ILE A 230 2.99 15.99 17.90
CA ILE A 230 3.36 16.88 19.02
C ILE A 230 3.20 18.35 18.63
N GLN A 231 3.58 18.67 17.39
CA GLN A 231 3.38 19.96 16.74
C GLN A 231 3.15 19.71 15.25
N LYS A 232 2.62 20.71 14.52
CA LYS A 232 2.40 20.61 13.05
C LYS A 232 3.62 20.07 12.30
N TYR A 233 4.82 20.42 12.76
CA TYR A 233 6.10 20.04 12.18
C TYR A 233 6.89 18.99 13.00
N ALA A 234 6.34 18.44 14.09
CA ALA A 234 7.03 17.49 14.97
C ALA A 234 6.18 16.24 15.26
N LYS A 235 6.68 15.08 14.82
CA LYS A 235 5.97 13.79 14.94
C LYS A 235 6.77 12.83 15.80
N LEU A 236 6.11 12.23 16.79
CA LEU A 236 6.66 11.18 17.62
C LEU A 236 6.06 9.82 17.23
N ILE A 237 6.91 8.82 17.06
CA ILE A 237 6.54 7.44 16.81
C ILE A 237 7.03 6.62 18.01
N VAL A 238 6.14 5.87 18.65
CA VAL A 238 6.46 5.04 19.84
C VAL A 238 6.25 3.58 19.51
N GLY A 239 7.30 2.75 19.59
CA GLY A 239 7.21 1.32 19.32
C GLY A 239 6.23 0.59 20.25
N ARG A 240 5.53 -0.43 19.72
CA ARG A 240 4.60 -1.26 20.51
C ARG A 240 5.23 -2.52 21.08
N ASN A 241 6.33 -2.98 20.48
CA ASN A 241 7.01 -4.23 20.83
C ASN A 241 8.44 -4.21 20.28
N GLU A 242 9.23 -5.23 20.62
CA GLU A 242 10.63 -5.36 20.23
C GLU A 242 10.85 -5.34 18.71
N ARG A 243 9.94 -5.93 17.92
CA ARG A 243 10.01 -5.91 16.46
C ARG A 243 9.87 -4.49 15.93
N GLU A 244 8.86 -3.75 16.40
CA GLU A 244 8.66 -2.35 16.00
C GLU A 244 9.81 -1.46 16.49
N ASN A 245 10.34 -1.69 17.70
CA ASN A 245 11.52 -0.97 18.21
C ASN A 245 12.72 -1.12 17.25
N ARG A 246 13.01 -2.35 16.81
CA ARG A 246 14.08 -2.62 15.83
C ARG A 246 13.83 -1.89 14.51
N MET A 247 12.60 -1.92 14.01
CA MET A 247 12.25 -1.21 12.78
C MET A 247 12.41 0.32 12.92
N ILE A 248 12.02 0.90 14.06
CA ILE A 248 12.20 2.32 14.35
C ILE A 248 13.69 2.70 14.32
N LEU A 249 14.55 1.89 14.95
CA LEU A 249 16.01 2.10 14.93
C LEU A 249 16.57 2.05 13.50
N THR A 250 16.14 1.09 12.68
CA THR A 250 16.57 0.98 11.28
C THR A 250 16.09 2.16 10.42
N LEU A 251 14.91 2.71 10.72
CA LEU A 251 14.32 3.83 9.97
C LEU A 251 14.78 5.20 10.47
N ALA A 252 15.50 5.26 11.59
CA ALA A 252 16.03 6.49 12.15
C ALA A 252 17.08 7.13 11.23
N ARG A 253 16.98 8.45 11.08
CA ARG A 253 17.94 9.27 10.35
C ARG A 253 18.81 10.06 11.34
N SER A 254 19.93 10.58 10.85
CA SER A 254 20.89 11.33 11.66
C SER A 254 20.31 12.55 12.39
N GLN A 255 19.24 13.14 11.86
CA GLN A 255 18.58 14.32 12.44
C GLN A 255 17.51 13.98 13.47
N ASP A 256 17.06 12.72 13.55
CA ASP A 256 16.00 12.31 14.45
C ASP A 256 16.51 12.18 15.89
N TYR A 257 15.60 12.37 16.84
CA TYR A 257 15.86 12.08 18.24
C TYR A 257 15.24 10.73 18.60
N LEU A 258 16.03 9.87 19.23
CA LEU A 258 15.59 8.59 19.78
C LEU A 258 15.42 8.73 21.28
N LEU A 259 14.30 8.26 21.82
CA LEU A 259 13.98 8.33 23.24
C LEU A 259 13.76 6.92 23.78
N SER A 260 14.37 6.62 24.93
CA SER A 260 14.24 5.32 25.62
C SER A 260 14.64 5.42 27.08
N SER A 261 14.21 4.46 27.92
CA SER A 261 14.71 4.31 29.28
C SER A 261 15.80 3.24 29.34
N GLU A 262 16.89 3.50 30.08
CA GLU A 262 17.89 2.48 30.40
C GLU A 262 17.46 1.59 31.58
N LYS A 263 16.67 2.13 32.51
CA LYS A 263 16.29 1.46 33.75
C LYS A 263 15.00 0.65 33.63
N HIS A 264 14.11 1.06 32.74
CA HIS A 264 12.81 0.43 32.56
C HIS A 264 12.72 -0.22 31.18
N LYS A 265 12.17 -1.43 31.12
CA LYS A 265 11.77 -2.01 29.84
C LYS A 265 10.71 -1.11 29.20
N GLY A 266 10.77 -0.95 27.89
CA GLY A 266 9.89 0.00 27.23
C GLY A 266 10.15 0.19 25.75
N PRO A 267 9.50 1.19 25.15
CA PRO A 267 9.60 1.45 23.73
C PRO A 267 10.92 2.14 23.38
N ILE A 268 11.31 1.97 22.13
CA ILE A 268 12.10 2.97 21.44
C ILE A 268 11.12 3.93 20.77
N SER A 269 11.28 5.23 21.05
CA SER A 269 10.51 6.27 20.39
C SER A 269 11.40 7.09 19.45
N LEU A 270 10.87 7.53 18.32
CA LEU A 270 11.53 8.38 17.34
C LEU A 270 10.76 9.67 17.16
N LEU A 271 11.41 10.79 17.45
CA LEU A 271 10.91 12.14 17.20
C LEU A 271 11.57 12.69 15.93
N ARG A 272 10.73 13.00 14.93
CA ARG A 272 11.14 13.57 13.65
C ARG A 272 10.54 14.95 13.45
N PHE A 273 11.38 15.86 12.96
CA PHE A 273 11.01 17.21 12.58
C PHE A 273 10.89 17.35 11.06
N TYR A 274 9.90 18.13 10.61
CA TYR A 274 9.60 18.43 9.21
C TYR A 274 9.71 19.94 8.98
N VAL A 275 10.91 20.46 9.22
CA VAL A 275 11.29 21.87 9.05
C VAL A 275 12.61 21.96 8.30
N ASP A 276 12.81 23.05 7.54
CA ASP A 276 14.05 23.28 6.77
C ASP A 276 15.23 23.71 7.67
N SER A 277 14.95 24.31 8.83
CA SER A 277 15.96 24.81 9.78
C SER A 277 15.89 24.07 11.11
N GLU A 278 17.05 23.82 11.72
CA GLU A 278 17.14 23.19 13.03
C GLU A 278 16.46 24.06 14.11
N LEU A 279 15.54 23.45 14.87
CA LEU A 279 14.91 24.09 16.02
C LEU A 279 15.92 24.19 17.18
N LYS A 280 15.89 25.32 17.90
CA LYS A 280 16.80 25.60 19.01
C LYS A 280 16.05 26.31 20.15
N GLY A 281 16.66 26.28 21.34
CA GLY A 281 16.14 26.98 22.52
C GLY A 281 14.84 26.37 23.06
N ASP A 282 14.05 27.20 23.72
CA ASP A 282 12.89 26.79 24.53
C ASP A 282 11.84 25.97 23.78
N GLU A 283 11.68 26.19 22.47
CA GLU A 283 10.72 25.45 21.65
C GLU A 283 11.11 23.97 21.51
N LEU A 284 12.39 23.71 21.19
CA LEU A 284 12.90 22.34 21.13
C LEU A 284 12.78 21.66 22.49
N GLU A 285 13.14 22.37 23.56
CA GLU A 285 13.10 21.85 24.92
C GLU A 285 11.69 21.40 25.34
N LYS A 286 10.66 22.20 25.02
CA LYS A 286 9.26 21.85 25.27
C LYS A 286 8.82 20.61 24.50
N ILE A 287 9.23 20.48 23.24
CA ILE A 287 8.87 19.31 22.41
C ILE A 287 9.55 18.05 22.95
N LEU A 288 10.84 18.14 23.32
CA LEU A 288 11.58 17.02 23.91
C LEU A 288 10.99 16.57 25.25
N ASP A 289 10.53 17.51 26.09
CA ASP A 289 9.85 17.20 27.35
C ASP A 289 8.54 16.43 27.11
N VAL A 290 7.67 16.93 26.21
CA VAL A 290 6.42 16.22 25.87
C VAL A 290 6.72 14.85 25.28
N ALA A 291 7.68 14.74 24.37
CA ALA A 291 8.07 13.45 23.78
C ALA A 291 8.60 12.46 24.82
N GLY A 292 9.37 12.94 25.80
CA GLY A 292 9.86 12.16 26.93
C GLY A 292 8.72 11.64 27.80
N LYS A 293 7.76 12.50 28.15
CA LYS A 293 6.59 12.13 28.96
C LYS A 293 5.67 11.12 28.26
N ILE A 294 5.50 11.22 26.94
CA ILE A 294 4.77 10.21 26.16
C ILE A 294 5.56 8.91 26.13
N THR A 295 6.88 8.95 25.96
CA THR A 295 7.72 7.74 25.98
C THR A 295 7.64 7.04 27.34
N ALA A 296 7.76 7.78 28.44
CA ALA A 296 7.66 7.29 29.81
C ALA A 296 6.31 6.62 30.09
N ARG A 297 5.20 7.10 29.49
CA ARG A 297 3.88 6.46 29.61
C ARG A 297 3.90 4.99 29.25
N TYR A 298 4.63 4.66 28.18
CA TYR A 298 4.65 3.34 27.58
C TYR A 298 5.80 2.46 28.07
N CYS A 299 6.62 2.94 29.02
CA CYS A 299 7.55 2.10 29.76
C CYS A 299 6.80 1.18 30.73
N ASP A 300 7.35 0.00 30.96
CA ASP A 300 6.86 -0.93 31.98
C ASP A 300 7.13 -0.32 33.35
N LYS A 301 6.06 -0.14 34.12
CA LYS A 301 6.06 0.46 35.46
C LYS A 301 4.95 -0.16 36.30
N GLU A 302 5.08 -0.10 37.62
CA GLU A 302 4.11 -0.70 38.54
C GLU A 302 2.87 0.17 38.66
N GLN A 303 3.07 1.49 38.72
CA GLN A 303 1.99 2.48 38.79
C GLN A 303 2.17 3.56 37.73
N ASP A 304 1.06 4.15 37.30
CA ASP A 304 1.11 5.18 36.26
C ASP A 304 1.82 6.46 36.69
N THR A 305 1.92 6.68 38.00
CA THR A 305 2.61 7.78 38.67
C THR A 305 4.12 7.57 38.81
N ASP A 306 4.63 6.38 38.51
CA ASP A 306 6.05 6.08 38.64
C ASP A 306 6.89 6.97 37.73
N LEU A 307 8.03 7.40 38.26
CA LEU A 307 8.94 8.32 37.61
C LEU A 307 9.99 7.54 36.81
N VAL A 308 10.14 7.90 35.54
CA VAL A 308 11.03 7.19 34.61
C VAL A 308 12.14 8.13 34.15
N ASP A 309 13.38 7.66 34.16
CA ASP A 309 14.48 8.38 33.52
C ASP A 309 14.47 8.05 32.01
N ILE A 310 14.48 9.08 31.16
CA ILE A 310 14.45 8.96 29.69
C ILE A 310 15.72 9.58 29.09
N ASN A 311 16.46 8.76 28.36
CA ASN A 311 17.59 9.20 27.56
C ASN A 311 17.11 9.63 26.18
N ILE A 312 17.61 10.78 25.74
CA ILE A 312 17.37 11.33 24.40
C ILE A 312 18.69 11.28 23.65
N CYS A 313 18.72 10.49 22.59
CA CYS A 313 19.87 10.24 21.76
C CYS A 313 19.70 10.85 20.37
N ARG A 314 20.79 11.37 19.80
CA ARG A 314 20.88 11.77 18.39
C ARG A 314 22.21 11.27 17.86
N GLN A 315 22.22 10.64 16.68
CA GLN A 315 23.42 10.01 16.10
C GLN A 315 24.13 9.06 17.09
N ASN A 316 23.36 8.23 17.82
CA ASN A 316 23.85 7.29 18.83
C ASN A 316 24.61 7.92 20.02
N ARG A 317 24.48 9.24 20.23
CA ARG A 317 25.02 9.95 21.39
C ARG A 317 23.90 10.48 22.24
N ILE A 318 23.98 10.31 23.56
CA ILE A 318 23.06 10.94 24.50
C ILE A 318 23.29 12.44 24.42
N VAL A 319 22.27 13.18 23.97
CA VAL A 319 22.29 14.65 23.89
C VAL A 319 21.56 15.29 25.07
N LYS A 320 20.66 14.54 25.71
CA LYS A 320 19.92 14.99 26.89
C LYS A 320 19.43 13.80 27.71
N GLN A 321 19.31 13.99 29.01
CA GLN A 321 18.63 13.05 29.91
C GLN A 321 17.52 13.80 30.65
N LEU A 322 16.30 13.27 30.56
CA LEU A 322 15.19 13.71 31.39
C LEU A 322 15.12 12.80 32.60
N LYS A 323 15.33 13.36 33.79
CA LYS A 323 15.31 12.61 35.05
C LYS A 323 13.93 12.69 35.69
N GLN A 324 13.51 11.61 36.33
CA GLN A 324 12.29 11.58 37.14
C GLN A 324 11.05 12.06 36.36
N VAL A 325 10.88 11.58 35.12
CA VAL A 325 9.79 12.00 34.24
C VAL A 325 8.49 11.33 34.66
N SER A 326 7.49 12.12 35.02
CA SER A 326 6.13 11.63 35.18
C SER A 326 5.46 11.40 33.82
N SER A 327 4.66 10.35 33.73
CA SER A 327 3.94 10.06 32.49
C SER A 327 2.82 11.06 32.23
N LEU A 328 2.56 11.37 30.95
CA LEU A 328 1.38 12.14 30.57
C LEU A 328 0.09 11.38 30.93
N SER A 329 -0.93 12.11 31.37
CA SER A 329 -2.26 11.53 31.60
C SER A 329 -2.88 11.03 30.30
N GLN A 330 -3.78 10.05 30.38
CA GLN A 330 -4.44 9.50 29.20
C GLN A 330 -5.16 10.58 28.36
N GLN A 331 -5.85 11.50 29.03
CA GLN A 331 -6.55 12.61 28.38
C GLN A 331 -5.61 13.48 27.54
N LEU A 332 -4.41 13.79 28.05
CA LEU A 332 -3.43 14.58 27.31
C LEU A 332 -2.79 13.80 26.16
N ILE A 333 -2.59 12.49 26.32
CA ILE A 333 -2.07 11.63 25.25
C ILE A 333 -3.03 11.58 24.07
N ASP A 334 -4.33 11.48 24.36
CA ASP A 334 -5.37 11.40 23.33
C ASP A 334 -5.44 12.69 22.48
N LEU A 335 -4.98 13.84 23.01
CA LEU A 335 -4.85 15.09 22.24
C LEU A 335 -3.76 15.02 21.17
N TYR A 336 -2.72 14.19 21.37
CA TYR A 336 -1.61 14.06 20.45
C TYR A 336 -1.75 12.86 19.49
N LEU A 337 -2.52 11.83 19.88
CA LEU A 337 -2.61 10.57 19.15
C LEU A 337 -3.34 10.72 17.79
N ILE A 338 -2.82 10.05 16.74
CA ILE A 338 -3.36 10.07 15.37
C ILE A 338 -4.13 8.79 15.01
#